data_AF-A0A955N448-F1
#
_entry.id   AF-A0A955N448-F1
#
_cell.length_a   1.000
_cell.length_b   1.000
_cell.length_c   1.000
_cell.angle_alpha   90.00
_cell.angle_beta   90.00
_cell.angle_gamma   90.00
#
_symmetry.space_group_name_H-M   'P 1'
#
loop_
_entity.id
_entity.type
_entity.pdbx_description
1 polymer ?
#
loop_
_entity_poly.entity_id
_entity_poly.type
_entity_poly.pdbx_seq_one_letter_code
_entity_poly.pdbx_strand_id
1 'polypeptide(L)'
;MLYFRTKPDAVFIPFMKQALHCELQAVRRLASHKDAGAWLVEYPVVGRLFTPYSALITLEALLIAHEASTVYRLTDYHWLLVYECLKNYSLWHNDQVHDGSEAFIMLEGYRFGLVDFETMTDRYLWDHEFMELLYADTDGSECCPCEGKADNFDIDLSYGLRPHPDKLKLTPVEETAWRIPEPQECGQWRLP
;
A
#
# COMPACT_ATOMS: atom_id res chain seq x y z
N MET A 1 -0.32 -14.11 4.51
CA MET A 1 0.53 -13.39 3.56
C MET A 1 -0.34 -12.66 2.54
N LEU A 2 0.00 -11.43 2.16
CA LEU A 2 -0.69 -10.76 1.05
C LEU A 2 -0.16 -11.26 -0.31
N TYR A 3 -1.01 -11.30 -1.34
CA TYR A 3 -0.67 -11.83 -2.66
C TYR A 3 -0.07 -10.76 -3.59
N PHE A 4 1.24 -10.56 -3.46
CA PHE A 4 2.08 -9.72 -4.33
C PHE A 4 2.36 -10.33 -5.73
N ARG A 5 3.03 -9.58 -6.61
CA ARG A 5 3.46 -10.02 -7.94
C ARG A 5 4.54 -11.08 -7.88
N THR A 6 5.58 -10.82 -7.10
CA THR A 6 6.65 -11.77 -6.79
C THR A 6 6.47 -12.26 -5.37
N LYS A 7 6.91 -13.50 -5.08
CA LYS A 7 6.83 -14.04 -3.73
C LYS A 7 7.64 -13.14 -2.78
N PRO A 8 7.04 -12.57 -1.72
CA PRO A 8 7.78 -11.80 -0.73
C PRO A 8 8.97 -12.60 -0.20
N ASP A 9 10.16 -12.00 -0.26
CA ASP A 9 11.34 -12.59 0.34
C ASP A 9 11.44 -12.22 1.82
N ALA A 10 12.43 -12.81 2.50
CA ALA A 10 12.59 -12.66 3.94
C ALA A 10 12.96 -11.22 4.37
N VAL A 11 13.31 -10.35 3.43
CA VAL A 11 13.62 -8.93 3.66
C VAL A 11 12.36 -8.09 3.47
N PHE A 12 11.61 -8.30 2.39
CA PHE A 12 10.39 -7.52 2.15
C PHE A 12 9.28 -7.79 3.17
N ILE A 13 9.16 -9.03 3.66
CA ILE A 13 8.14 -9.41 4.65
C ILE A 13 8.16 -8.51 5.92
N PRO A 14 9.29 -8.38 6.65
CA PRO A 14 9.34 -7.52 7.83
C PRO A 14 9.21 -6.03 7.50
N PHE A 15 9.69 -5.60 6.33
CA PHE A 15 9.53 -4.20 5.89
C PHE A 15 8.05 -3.84 5.69
N MET A 16 7.31 -4.65 4.93
CA MET A 16 5.88 -4.48 4.70
C MET A 16 5.07 -4.53 6.01
N LYS A 17 5.42 -5.46 6.90
CA LYS A 17 4.79 -5.57 8.23
C LYS A 17 4.99 -4.28 9.03
N GLN A 18 6.21 -3.76 9.05
CA GLN A 18 6.52 -2.53 9.78
C GLN A 18 5.82 -1.32 9.15
N ALA A 19 5.75 -1.24 7.82
CA ALA A 19 5.01 -0.19 7.12
C ALA A 19 3.51 -0.19 7.48
N LEU A 20 2.85 -1.35 7.42
CA LEU A 20 1.45 -1.48 7.85
C LEU A 20 1.26 -1.09 9.32
N HIS A 21 2.18 -1.50 10.19
CA HIS A 21 2.08 -1.20 11.61
C HIS A 21 2.23 0.30 11.90
N CYS A 22 3.24 0.96 11.30
CA CYS A 22 3.45 2.40 11.42
C CYS A 22 2.23 3.18 10.94
N GLU A 23 1.69 2.83 9.77
CA GLU A 23 0.53 3.51 9.21
C GLU A 23 -0.71 3.31 10.07
N LEU A 24 -0.96 2.09 10.53
CA LEU A 24 -2.07 1.80 11.43
C LEU A 24 -2.01 2.67 12.70
N GLN A 25 -0.83 2.88 13.28
CA GLN A 25 -0.68 3.76 14.45
C GLN A 25 -0.86 5.24 14.09
N ALA A 26 -0.40 5.69 12.91
CA ALA A 26 -0.64 7.04 12.42
C ALA A 26 -2.13 7.33 12.25
N VAL A 27 -2.84 6.48 11.51
CA VAL A 27 -4.29 6.58 11.29
C VAL A 27 -5.07 6.50 12.61
N ARG A 28 -4.67 5.62 13.54
CA ARG A 28 -5.32 5.49 14.87
C ARG A 28 -5.22 6.77 15.69
N ARG A 29 -4.08 7.47 15.64
CA ARG A 29 -3.91 8.78 16.29
C ARG A 29 -4.87 9.81 15.71
N LEU A 30 -4.93 9.93 14.38
CA LEU A 30 -5.85 10.85 13.70
C LEU A 30 -7.32 10.54 13.98
N ALA A 31 -7.71 9.27 13.91
CA ALA A 31 -9.08 8.83 14.17
C ALA A 31 -9.55 9.20 15.58
N SER A 32 -8.63 9.20 16.56
CA SER A 32 -8.92 9.55 17.95
C SER A 32 -9.20 11.05 18.14
N HIS A 33 -8.63 11.92 17.30
CA HIS A 33 -8.87 13.36 17.33
C HIS A 33 -10.15 13.79 16.60
N LYS A 34 -10.81 12.88 15.85
CA LYS A 34 -12.04 13.14 15.07
C LYS A 34 -11.94 14.36 14.14
N ASP A 35 -10.73 14.68 13.70
CA ASP A 35 -10.46 15.80 12.81
C ASP A 35 -10.48 15.34 11.35
N ALA A 36 -11.62 15.52 10.69
CA ALA A 36 -11.78 15.18 9.28
C ALA A 36 -10.95 16.09 8.36
N GLY A 37 -10.61 17.31 8.78
CA GLY A 37 -9.76 18.22 8.03
C GLY A 37 -8.31 17.75 8.04
N ALA A 38 -7.78 17.43 9.22
CA ALA A 38 -6.44 16.86 9.36
C ALA A 38 -6.28 15.55 8.57
N TRP A 39 -7.32 14.70 8.57
CA TRP A 39 -7.33 13.48 7.76
C TRP A 39 -7.11 13.73 6.27
N LEU A 40 -7.84 14.67 5.67
CA LEU A 40 -7.70 14.98 4.24
C LEU A 40 -6.40 15.72 3.92
N VAL A 41 -5.79 16.40 4.88
CA VAL A 41 -4.48 17.03 4.71
C VAL A 41 -3.37 15.99 4.71
N GLU A 42 -3.40 15.04 5.64
CA GLU A 42 -2.37 14.00 5.75
C GLU A 42 -2.55 12.89 4.69
N TYR A 43 -3.80 12.58 4.33
CA TYR A 43 -4.17 11.51 3.40
C TYR A 43 -5.07 12.05 2.28
N PRO A 44 -4.57 12.95 1.42
CA PRO A 44 -5.42 13.62 0.43
C PRO A 44 -6.06 12.69 -0.60
N VAL A 45 -5.40 11.57 -0.90
CA VAL A 45 -5.89 10.58 -1.87
C VAL A 45 -6.72 9.50 -1.17
N VAL A 46 -6.11 8.79 -0.22
CA VAL A 46 -6.80 7.77 0.59
C VAL A 46 -8.03 8.34 1.27
N GLY A 47 -7.99 9.59 1.72
CA GLY A 47 -9.08 10.22 2.44
C GLY A 47 -10.32 10.58 1.60
N ARG A 48 -10.22 10.57 0.26
CA ARG A 48 -11.39 10.67 -0.61
C ARG A 48 -12.25 9.41 -0.57
N LEU A 49 -11.60 8.25 -0.46
CA LEU A 49 -12.26 6.94 -0.46
C LEU A 49 -12.54 6.43 0.95
N PHE A 50 -11.64 6.69 1.88
CA PHE A 50 -11.70 6.16 3.24
C PHE A 50 -11.96 7.26 4.26
N THR A 51 -12.78 6.93 5.25
CA THR A 51 -12.72 7.60 6.55
C THR A 51 -11.52 7.08 7.35
N PRO A 52 -11.05 7.81 8.38
CA PRO A 52 -10.04 7.29 9.30
C PRO A 52 -10.43 5.93 9.89
N TYR A 53 -11.71 5.74 10.23
CA TYR A 53 -12.19 4.50 10.84
C TYR A 53 -12.21 3.33 9.85
N SER A 54 -12.69 3.54 8.63
CA SER A 54 -12.66 2.49 7.60
C SER A 54 -11.23 2.14 7.18
N ALA A 55 -10.35 3.14 7.05
CA ALA A 55 -8.92 2.91 6.79
C ALA A 55 -8.29 2.07 7.91
N LEU A 56 -8.57 2.40 9.18
CA LEU A 56 -8.08 1.65 10.33
C LEU A 56 -8.51 0.18 10.30
N ILE A 57 -9.80 -0.10 10.08
CA ILE A 57 -10.30 -1.47 9.99
C ILE A 57 -9.62 -2.22 8.84
N THR A 58 -9.49 -1.58 7.67
CA THR A 58 -8.87 -2.21 6.50
C THR A 58 -7.37 -2.47 6.72
N LEU A 59 -6.64 -1.54 7.35
CA LEU A 59 -5.23 -1.71 7.72
C LEU A 59 -5.04 -2.83 8.74
N GLU A 60 -5.92 -2.95 9.74
CA GLU A 60 -5.90 -4.07 10.69
C GLU A 60 -6.11 -5.42 9.97
N ALA A 61 -7.08 -5.48 9.06
CA ALA A 61 -7.33 -6.68 8.25
C ALA A 61 -6.12 -7.04 7.36
N LEU A 62 -5.48 -6.05 6.73
CA LEU A 62 -4.27 -6.24 5.93
C LEU A 62 -3.09 -6.75 6.77
N LEU A 63 -2.89 -6.20 7.97
CA LEU A 63 -1.82 -6.63 8.87
C LEU A 63 -2.03 -8.09 9.31
N ILE A 64 -3.24 -8.43 9.77
CA ILE A 64 -3.60 -9.82 10.14
C ILE A 64 -3.41 -10.75 8.95
N ALA A 65 -3.90 -10.35 7.77
CA ALA A 65 -3.77 -11.14 6.57
C ALA A 65 -2.31 -11.29 6.12
N HIS A 66 -1.44 -10.30 6.30
CA HIS A 66 -0.01 -10.39 5.99
C HIS A 66 0.69 -11.43 6.86
N GLU A 67 0.37 -11.46 8.16
CA GLU A 67 0.94 -12.39 9.14
C GLU A 67 0.37 -13.81 9.06
N ALA A 68 -0.79 -14.00 8.42
CA ALA A 68 -1.41 -15.32 8.28
C ALA A 68 -0.59 -16.28 7.38
N SER A 69 -0.76 -17.59 7.58
CA SER A 69 -0.22 -18.60 6.66
C SER A 69 -0.97 -18.65 5.33
N THR A 70 -2.27 -18.33 5.34
CA THR A 70 -3.11 -18.22 4.14
C THR A 70 -2.69 -17.02 3.30
N VAL A 71 -2.71 -17.19 1.97
CA VAL A 71 -2.41 -16.12 1.01
C VAL A 71 -3.71 -15.41 0.62
N TYR A 72 -3.73 -14.08 0.66
CA TYR A 72 -4.93 -13.27 0.38
C TYR A 72 -4.73 -12.33 -0.80
N ARG A 73 -5.69 -12.34 -1.73
CA ARG A 73 -5.76 -11.42 -2.86
C ARG A 73 -6.29 -10.06 -2.38
N LEU A 74 -5.60 -9.02 -2.84
CA LEU A 74 -5.95 -7.63 -2.61
C LEU A 74 -6.90 -7.12 -3.70
N THR A 75 -7.75 -6.17 -3.35
CA THR A 75 -8.52 -5.34 -4.29
C THR A 75 -7.80 -4.01 -4.49
N ASP A 76 -8.22 -3.19 -5.44
CA ASP A 76 -7.54 -1.91 -5.74
C ASP A 76 -7.55 -0.95 -4.55
N TYR A 77 -8.62 -0.97 -3.73
CA TYR A 77 -8.67 -0.24 -2.47
C TYR A 77 -7.61 -0.69 -1.46
N HIS A 78 -7.30 -1.99 -1.44
CA HIS A 78 -6.23 -2.52 -0.59
C HIS A 78 -4.87 -2.17 -1.17
N TRP A 79 -4.69 -2.22 -2.49
CA TRP A 79 -3.45 -1.81 -3.15
C TRP A 79 -3.14 -0.34 -2.90
N LEU A 80 -4.14 0.53 -2.96
CA LEU A 80 -4.00 1.94 -2.61
C LEU A 80 -3.47 2.14 -1.18
N LEU A 81 -4.03 1.43 -0.20
CA LEU A 81 -3.57 1.52 1.19
C LEU A 81 -2.15 0.94 1.35
N VAL A 82 -1.86 -0.21 0.73
CA VAL A 82 -0.53 -0.83 0.78
C VAL A 82 0.53 0.09 0.16
N TYR A 83 0.22 0.71 -0.97
CA TYR A 83 1.09 1.68 -1.62
C TYR A 83 1.36 2.89 -0.71
N GLU A 84 0.32 3.47 -0.11
CA GLU A 84 0.47 4.59 0.81
C GLU A 84 1.34 4.23 2.03
N CYS A 85 1.11 3.05 2.62
CA CYS A 85 1.93 2.55 3.73
C CYS A 85 3.41 2.43 3.33
N LEU A 86 3.69 1.82 2.17
CA LEU A 86 5.06 1.64 1.69
C LEU A 86 5.72 2.99 1.41
N LYS A 87 5.01 3.91 0.76
CA LYS A 87 5.51 5.25 0.45
C LYS A 87 5.89 6.00 1.71
N ASN A 88 4.95 6.11 2.65
CA ASN A 88 5.14 6.87 3.89
C ASN A 88 6.23 6.26 4.77
N TYR A 89 6.26 4.92 4.87
CA TYR A 89 7.30 4.25 5.64
C TYR A 89 8.67 4.34 4.98
N SER A 90 8.78 4.22 3.65
CA SER A 90 10.04 4.40 2.93
C SER A 90 10.62 5.80 3.11
N LEU A 91 9.79 6.84 3.04
CA LEU A 91 10.22 8.23 3.31
C LEU A 91 10.75 8.36 4.74
N TRP A 92 9.94 7.98 5.73
CA TRP A 92 10.34 8.05 7.14
C TRP A 92 11.61 7.24 7.43
N HIS A 93 11.71 6.02 6.89
CA HIS A 93 12.87 5.15 7.05
C HIS A 93 14.13 5.79 6.48
N ASN A 94 14.03 6.35 5.26
CA ASN A 94 15.17 6.98 4.59
C ASN A 94 15.63 8.24 5.32
N ASP A 95 14.71 9.06 5.83
CA ASP A 95 15.04 10.21 6.67
C ASP A 95 15.81 9.75 7.91
N GLN A 96 15.35 8.70 8.59
CA GLN A 96 16.02 8.15 9.76
C GLN A 96 17.41 7.56 9.45
N VAL A 97 17.61 6.96 8.28
CA VAL A 97 18.92 6.44 7.85
C VAL A 97 19.86 7.58 7.41
N HIS A 98 19.32 8.64 6.80
CA HIS A 98 20.09 9.78 6.33
C HIS A 98 20.53 10.70 7.47
N ASP A 99 19.62 11.01 8.38
CA ASP A 99 19.83 11.91 9.53
C ASP A 99 20.40 11.18 10.76
N GLY A 100 20.31 9.85 10.76
CA GLY A 100 20.75 9.00 11.86
C GLY A 100 22.27 8.91 11.99
N SER A 101 22.73 8.50 13.17
CA SER A 101 24.14 8.15 13.39
C SER A 101 24.54 6.82 12.74
N GLU A 102 23.57 5.99 12.36
CA GLU A 102 23.79 4.67 11.77
C GLU A 102 23.31 4.64 10.32
N ALA A 103 24.11 4.03 9.43
CA ALA A 103 23.80 3.93 8.00
C ALA A 103 22.71 2.90 7.65
N PHE A 104 22.04 2.31 8.66
CA PHE A 104 20.99 1.33 8.48
C PHE A 104 20.08 1.24 9.72
N ILE A 105 18.88 0.68 9.54
CA ILE A 105 17.97 0.30 10.62
C ILE A 105 17.84 -1.23 10.64
N MET A 106 17.81 -1.80 11.85
CA MET A 106 17.57 -3.23 12.04
C MET A 106 16.07 -3.54 12.05
N LEU A 107 15.61 -4.40 11.14
CA LEU A 107 14.23 -4.95 11.15
C LEU A 107 14.29 -6.47 11.12
N GLU A 108 13.77 -7.11 12.17
CA GLU A 108 13.70 -8.58 12.34
C GLU A 108 15.01 -9.32 11.96
N GLY A 109 16.17 -8.73 12.29
CA GLY A 109 17.50 -9.31 12.06
C GLY A 109 18.17 -8.92 10.74
N TYR A 110 17.52 -8.14 9.88
CA TYR A 110 18.08 -7.62 8.64
C TYR A 110 18.48 -6.15 8.77
N ARG A 111 19.54 -5.76 8.06
CA ARG A 111 20.01 -4.37 7.95
C ARG A 111 19.37 -3.71 6.74
N PHE A 112 18.63 -2.64 6.96
CA PHE A 112 18.01 -1.84 5.91
C PHE A 112 18.71 -0.50 5.82
N GLY A 113 19.47 -0.29 4.75
CA GLY A 113 19.98 1.03 4.37
C GLY A 113 18.89 1.89 3.73
N LEU A 114 19.27 2.76 2.79
CA LEU A 114 18.31 3.52 1.99
C LEU A 114 17.47 2.58 1.13
N VAL A 115 16.18 2.84 1.09
CA VAL A 115 15.19 2.09 0.32
C VAL A 115 14.83 2.89 -0.92
N ASP A 116 15.00 2.25 -2.08
CA ASP A 116 14.43 2.73 -3.33
C ASP A 116 12.98 2.26 -3.43
N PHE A 117 12.06 3.20 -3.21
CA PHE A 117 10.62 2.94 -3.22
C PHE A 117 10.11 2.51 -4.60
N GLU A 118 10.61 3.12 -5.68
CA GLU A 118 10.19 2.81 -7.05
C GLU A 118 10.59 1.38 -7.40
N THR A 119 11.88 1.05 -7.19
CA THR A 119 12.37 -0.32 -7.44
C THR A 119 11.65 -1.37 -6.59
N MET A 120 11.33 -1.06 -5.33
CA MET A 120 10.59 -1.97 -4.46
C MET A 120 9.16 -2.20 -4.98
N THR A 121 8.45 -1.14 -5.35
CA THR A 121 7.06 -1.27 -5.82
C THR A 121 6.98 -1.99 -7.16
N ASP A 122 7.88 -1.71 -8.11
CA ASP A 122 7.93 -2.40 -9.40
C ASP A 122 8.15 -3.92 -9.28
N ARG A 123 8.88 -4.33 -8.24
CA ARG A 123 9.18 -5.73 -7.96
C ARG A 123 8.00 -6.48 -7.34
N TYR A 124 7.26 -5.87 -6.41
CA TYR A 124 6.24 -6.58 -5.62
C TYR A 124 4.79 -6.24 -5.98
N LEU A 125 4.49 -5.05 -6.50
CA LEU A 125 3.11 -4.71 -6.90
C LEU A 125 2.80 -5.28 -8.29
N TRP A 126 1.54 -5.68 -8.52
CA TRP A 126 1.13 -6.29 -9.80
C TRP A 126 1.11 -5.29 -10.95
N ASP A 127 0.58 -4.11 -10.68
CA ASP A 127 0.55 -2.94 -11.55
C ASP A 127 0.40 -1.69 -10.68
N HIS A 128 0.51 -0.52 -11.32
CA HIS A 128 0.19 0.78 -10.73
C HIS A 128 -1.05 1.38 -11.41
N GLU A 129 -1.90 0.56 -12.05
CA GLU A 129 -3.09 1.07 -12.74
C GLU A 129 -4.05 1.73 -11.75
N PHE A 130 -4.10 1.24 -10.51
CA PHE A 130 -4.80 1.90 -9.41
C PHE A 130 -4.30 3.33 -9.14
N MET A 131 -3.07 3.69 -9.55
CA MET A 131 -2.48 5.04 -9.41
C MET A 131 -2.85 5.97 -10.56
N GLU A 132 -2.91 5.48 -11.81
CA GLU A 132 -3.31 6.30 -12.97
C GLU A 132 -4.70 6.91 -12.76
N LEU A 133 -5.57 6.15 -12.09
CA LEU A 133 -6.92 6.57 -11.70
C LEU A 133 -6.92 7.67 -10.63
N LEU A 134 -5.93 7.70 -9.72
CA LEU A 134 -5.79 8.73 -8.67
C LEU A 134 -5.44 10.11 -9.24
N TYR A 135 -4.74 10.14 -10.38
CA TYR A 135 -4.28 11.37 -11.02
C TYR A 135 -5.16 11.81 -12.19
N ALA A 136 -5.95 10.91 -12.78
CA ALA A 136 -6.92 11.24 -13.83
C ALA A 136 -7.95 12.30 -13.37
N ASP A 137 -8.21 12.40 -12.07
CA ASP A 137 -9.21 13.29 -11.47
C ASP A 137 -8.68 14.71 -11.15
N THR A 138 -7.47 15.06 -11.62
CA THR A 138 -6.90 16.41 -11.43
C THR A 138 -7.18 17.37 -12.59
N ASP A 139 -7.55 16.87 -13.76
CA ASP A 139 -8.08 17.70 -14.84
C ASP A 139 -9.61 17.60 -14.78
N GLY A 140 -10.29 18.73 -14.54
CA GLY A 140 -11.75 18.83 -14.41
C GLY A 140 -12.50 18.55 -15.72
N SER A 141 -12.25 17.40 -16.35
CA SER A 141 -12.98 16.93 -17.51
C SER A 141 -14.24 16.23 -17.03
N GLU A 142 -15.38 16.87 -17.30
CA GLU A 142 -16.72 16.28 -17.26
C GLU A 142 -16.81 15.09 -18.24
N CYS A 143 -16.19 13.97 -17.92
CA CYS A 143 -16.35 12.74 -18.67
C CYS A 143 -17.67 12.09 -18.24
N CYS A 144 -18.70 12.39 -19.03
CA CYS A 144 -19.96 11.66 -19.05
C CYS A 144 -19.66 10.15 -19.24
N PRO A 145 -20.22 9.24 -18.42
CA PRO A 145 -19.93 7.81 -18.54
C PRO A 145 -20.67 7.25 -19.76
N CYS A 146 -20.05 7.35 -20.93
CA CYS A 146 -20.50 6.67 -22.13
C CYS A 146 -19.69 5.39 -22.34
N GLU A 147 -20.35 4.26 -22.07
CA GLU A 147 -20.13 2.95 -22.69
C GLU A 147 -18.68 2.44 -22.79
N GLY A 148 -18.19 1.96 -21.66
CA GLY A 148 -17.15 0.94 -21.54
C GLY A 148 -17.32 0.30 -20.17
N LYS A 149 -16.88 -0.94 -19.96
CA LYS A 149 -16.88 -1.57 -18.61
C LYS A 149 -15.95 -0.78 -17.68
N ALA A 150 -16.38 0.38 -17.18
CA ALA A 150 -15.71 1.06 -16.10
C ALA A 150 -15.83 0.14 -14.90
N ASP A 151 -14.70 -0.27 -14.34
CA ASP A 151 -14.73 -1.05 -13.12
C ASP A 151 -15.30 -0.16 -12.03
N ASN A 152 -16.07 -0.75 -11.10
CA ASN A 152 -16.76 0.04 -10.08
C ASN A 152 -15.78 0.79 -9.14
N PHE A 153 -14.46 0.53 -9.22
CA PHE A 153 -13.44 1.31 -8.53
C PHE A 153 -13.29 2.70 -9.16
N ASP A 154 -13.27 2.78 -10.50
CA ASP A 154 -13.18 4.03 -11.27
C ASP A 154 -14.33 4.98 -10.93
N ILE A 155 -15.55 4.44 -10.92
CA ILE A 155 -16.76 5.19 -10.58
C ILE A 155 -16.70 5.68 -9.12
N ASP A 156 -16.30 4.82 -8.18
CA ASP A 156 -16.26 5.23 -6.78
C ASP A 156 -15.22 6.34 -6.55
N LEU A 157 -14.09 6.30 -7.25
CA LEU A 157 -13.05 7.31 -7.16
C LEU A 157 -13.47 8.65 -7.75
N SER A 158 -13.98 8.68 -9.00
CA SER A 158 -14.39 9.92 -9.68
C SER A 158 -15.53 10.66 -8.98
N TYR A 159 -16.41 9.93 -8.28
CA TYR A 159 -17.53 10.53 -7.54
C TYR A 159 -17.25 10.69 -6.04
N GLY A 160 -16.03 10.35 -5.57
CA GLY A 160 -15.68 10.37 -4.14
C GLY A 160 -16.58 9.46 -3.29
N LEU A 161 -17.12 8.39 -3.87
CA LEU A 161 -17.92 7.41 -3.18
C LEU A 161 -17.02 6.49 -2.35
N ARG A 162 -17.50 6.16 -1.16
CA ARG A 162 -16.78 5.24 -0.29
C ARG A 162 -16.93 3.81 -0.81
N PRO A 163 -15.88 2.97 -0.70
CA PRO A 163 -15.96 1.59 -1.11
C PRO A 163 -17.09 0.87 -0.38
N HIS A 164 -17.89 0.11 -1.13
CA HIS A 164 -18.85 -0.81 -0.53
C HIS A 164 -18.10 -1.84 0.34
N PRO A 165 -18.61 -2.22 1.52
CA PRO A 165 -17.92 -3.16 2.42
C PRO A 165 -17.51 -4.49 1.77
N ASP A 166 -18.28 -4.97 0.79
CA ASP A 166 -17.93 -6.19 0.05
C ASP A 166 -16.65 -6.05 -0.80
N LYS A 167 -16.32 -4.84 -1.25
CA LYS A 167 -15.07 -4.56 -1.99
C LYS A 167 -13.83 -4.47 -1.07
N LEU A 168 -14.05 -4.44 0.25
CA LEU A 168 -13.01 -4.46 1.28
C LEU A 168 -12.81 -5.87 1.87
N LYS A 169 -13.40 -6.90 1.26
CA LYS A 169 -13.19 -8.29 1.68
C LYS A 169 -11.96 -8.87 1.01
N LEU A 170 -11.02 -9.33 1.82
CA LEU A 170 -9.88 -10.11 1.35
C LEU A 170 -10.33 -11.52 0.96
N THR A 171 -9.88 -11.98 -0.21
CA THR A 171 -10.23 -13.30 -0.75
C THR A 171 -9.04 -14.23 -0.67
N PRO A 172 -9.16 -15.43 -0.08
CA PRO A 172 -8.05 -16.38 -0.05
C PRO A 172 -7.69 -16.84 -1.46
N VAL A 173 -6.41 -17.08 -1.69
CA VAL A 173 -5.87 -17.60 -2.95
C VAL A 173 -5.59 -19.09 -2.78
N GLU A 174 -6.30 -19.93 -3.53
CA GLU A 174 -6.12 -21.38 -3.50
C GLU A 174 -4.79 -21.83 -4.12
N GLU A 175 -4.43 -21.23 -5.26
CA GLU A 175 -3.18 -21.48 -5.97
C GLU A 175 -2.43 -20.19 -6.26
N THR A 176 -1.19 -20.09 -5.79
CA THR A 176 -0.37 -18.89 -6.02
C THR A 176 0.45 -19.01 -7.30
N ALA A 177 0.25 -18.08 -8.23
CA ALA A 177 1.05 -17.92 -9.43
C ALA A 177 2.01 -16.72 -9.29
N TRP A 178 3.02 -16.84 -8.43
CA TRP A 178 4.02 -15.78 -8.26
C TRP A 178 4.89 -15.64 -9.51
N ARG A 179 5.14 -14.41 -9.97
CA ARG A 179 6.14 -14.15 -11.02
C ARG A 179 7.52 -14.54 -10.47
N ILE A 180 8.29 -15.26 -11.28
CA ILE A 180 9.70 -15.52 -11.02
C ILE A 180 10.47 -14.29 -11.53
N PRO A 181 11.21 -13.56 -10.66
CA PRO A 181 11.98 -12.40 -11.09
C PRO A 181 13.05 -12.82 -12.11
N GLU A 182 13.29 -11.99 -13.12
CA GLU A 182 14.40 -12.25 -14.04
C GLU A 182 15.74 -12.04 -13.31
N PRO A 183 16.82 -12.75 -13.69
CA PRO A 183 18.12 -12.63 -13.01
C PRO A 183 18.67 -11.19 -12.93
N GLN A 184 18.24 -10.32 -13.83
CA GLN A 184 18.62 -8.91 -13.91
C GLN A 184 17.88 -8.04 -12.86
N GLU A 185 16.66 -8.43 -12.48
CA GLU A 185 15.84 -7.80 -11.42
C GLU A 185 16.29 -8.23 -10.00
N CYS A 186 17.18 -9.23 -9.91
CA CYS A 186 17.83 -9.66 -8.67
C CYS A 186 19.06 -8.79 -8.30
N GLY A 187 19.37 -7.75 -9.08
CA GLY A 187 20.45 -6.82 -8.82
C GLY A 187 20.15 -5.84 -7.68
N GLN A 188 21.08 -5.77 -6.72
CA GLN A 188 21.30 -4.67 -5.75
C GLN A 188 20.67 -4.71 -4.34
N TRP A 189 20.37 -5.90 -3.79
CA TRP A 189 20.45 -6.08 -2.31
C TRP A 189 21.76 -6.77 -1.89
N ARG A 190 22.82 -6.63 -2.69
CA ARG A 190 24.14 -7.08 -2.27
C ARG A 190 24.65 -6.08 -1.24
N LEU A 191 24.61 -6.52 0.02
CA LEU A 191 25.40 -5.95 1.10
C LEU A 191 26.86 -5.75 0.62
N PRO A 192 27.51 -4.62 0.95
CA PRO A 192 28.96 -4.53 0.85
C PRO A 192 29.65 -5.59 1.72
#